data_AF-S6GMT8-F1
#
_entry.id   AF-S6GMT8-F1
#
_cell.length_a   1.000
_cell.length_b   1.000
_cell.length_c   1.000
_cell.angle_alpha   90.00
_cell.angle_beta   90.00
_cell.angle_gamma   90.00
#
_symmetry.space_group_name_H-M   'P 1'
#
loop_
_entity.id
_entity.type
_entity.pdbx_description
1 polymer ?
#
loop_
_entity_poly.entity_id
_entity_poly.type
_entity_poly.pdbx_seq_one_letter_code
_entity_poly.pdbx_strand_id
1 'polypeptide(L)'
;MLPMGSIMAGTMLLGVIFATRLPLIRLVQRLPPLIIKGVAGLVFSGGLWNVLWYASQHLGERWGNAALMSGSLMLITAIFISHPHKLPPILLKIRPLLVLALFAFSLLYGITIYRM
;
A
#
# COMPACT_ATOMS: atom_id res chain seq x y z
N MET A 1 -15.83 -16.34 -4.14
CA MET A 1 -14.74 -16.07 -3.18
C MET A 1 -13.94 -14.92 -3.74
N LEU A 2 -13.93 -13.73 -3.11
CA LEU A 2 -13.02 -12.68 -3.58
C LEU A 2 -11.61 -13.21 -3.35
N PRO A 3 -10.78 -13.40 -4.40
CA PRO A 3 -9.42 -13.84 -4.19
C PRO A 3 -8.75 -12.81 -3.27
N MET A 4 -8.04 -13.29 -2.26
CA MET A 4 -7.31 -12.46 -1.29
C MET A 4 -6.52 -11.33 -1.98
N GLY A 5 -6.02 -11.60 -3.20
CA GLY A 5 -5.34 -10.62 -4.05
C GLY A 5 -6.19 -9.40 -4.45
N SER A 6 -7.51 -9.51 -4.63
CA SER A 6 -8.37 -8.38 -5.01
C SER A 6 -8.49 -7.36 -3.88
N ILE A 7 -8.63 -7.86 -2.65
CA ILE A 7 -8.69 -7.03 -1.44
C ILE A 7 -7.33 -6.35 -1.24
N MET A 8 -6.23 -7.08 -1.44
CA MET A 8 -4.89 -6.49 -1.33
C MET A 8 -4.62 -5.47 -2.44
N ALA A 9 -4.95 -5.75 -3.69
CA ALA A 9 -4.83 -4.78 -4.79
C ALA A 9 -5.63 -3.50 -4.48
N GLY A 10 -6.88 -3.64 -4.00
CA GLY A 10 -7.70 -2.50 -3.61
C GLY A 10 -7.08 -1.67 -2.47
N THR A 11 -6.57 -2.33 -1.43
CA THR A 11 -5.91 -1.63 -0.30
C THR A 11 -4.59 -0.96 -0.70
N MET A 12 -3.79 -1.58 -1.58
CA MET A 12 -2.59 -0.95 -2.15
C MET A 12 -2.96 0.30 -2.95
N LEU A 13 -4.00 0.22 -3.79
CA LEU A 13 -4.47 1.32 -4.61
C LEU A 13 -5.01 2.48 -3.75
N LEU A 14 -5.73 2.19 -2.65
CA LEU A 14 -6.11 3.20 -1.66
C LEU A 14 -4.87 3.86 -1.03
N GLY A 15 -3.86 3.07 -0.66
CA GLY A 15 -2.59 3.58 -0.17
C GLY A 15 -1.92 4.52 -1.17
N VAL A 16 -1.89 4.15 -2.45
CA VAL A 16 -1.37 5.00 -3.54
C VAL A 16 -2.14 6.31 -3.63
N ILE A 17 -3.47 6.26 -3.72
CA ILE A 17 -4.31 7.46 -3.87
C ILE A 17 -4.07 8.45 -2.73
N PHE A 18 -4.09 7.97 -1.47
CA PHE A 18 -3.95 8.83 -0.30
C PHE A 18 -2.50 9.25 -0.02
N ALA A 19 -1.51 8.44 -0.44
CA ALA A 19 -0.11 8.81 -0.30
C ALA A 19 0.40 9.68 -1.46
N THR A 20 -0.31 9.75 -2.58
CA THR A 20 0.10 10.58 -3.72
C THR A 20 -0.17 12.06 -3.44
N ARG A 21 0.83 12.92 -3.71
CA ARG A 21 0.71 14.39 -3.62
C ARG A 21 0.55 15.08 -4.98
N LEU A 22 0.06 14.36 -5.98
CA LEU A 22 -0.22 14.92 -7.31
C LEU A 22 -1.38 15.92 -7.23
N PRO A 23 -1.32 17.00 -8.02
CA PRO A 23 -2.37 18.02 -8.04
C PRO A 23 -3.74 17.45 -8.45
N LEU A 24 -3.79 16.42 -9.30
CA LEU A 24 -5.04 15.77 -9.71
C LEU A 24 -5.81 15.11 -8.54
N ILE A 25 -5.11 14.63 -7.51
CA ILE A 25 -5.70 13.83 -6.42
C ILE A 25 -5.81 14.68 -5.13
N ARG A 26 -5.51 15.98 -5.22
CA ARG A 26 -5.51 16.92 -4.10
C ARG A 26 -6.88 17.06 -3.44
N LEU A 27 -7.96 16.67 -4.13
CA LEU A 27 -9.33 16.60 -3.58
C LEU A 27 -9.44 15.57 -2.45
N VAL A 28 -8.76 14.43 -2.57
CA VAL A 28 -8.77 13.35 -1.56
C VAL A 28 -8.07 13.80 -0.27
N GLN A 29 -7.10 14.71 -0.38
CA GLN A 29 -6.40 15.29 0.77
C GLN A 29 -7.24 16.30 1.55
N ARG A 30 -8.37 16.75 1.00
CA ARG A 30 -9.33 17.62 1.70
C ARG A 30 -10.35 16.83 2.51
N LEU A 31 -10.30 15.50 2.49
CA LEU A 31 -11.20 14.67 3.28
C LEU A 31 -10.97 14.87 4.78
N PRO A 32 -12.01 14.64 5.60
CA PRO A 32 -11.91 14.66 7.05
C PRO A 32 -10.71 13.85 7.57
N PRO A 33 -9.97 14.35 8.57
CA PRO A 33 -8.79 13.68 9.11
C PRO A 33 -9.12 12.28 9.67
N LEU A 34 -10.38 12.07 10.09
CA LEU A 34 -10.87 10.77 10.56
C LEU A 34 -10.85 9.71 9.43
N ILE A 35 -11.28 10.09 8.23
CA ILE A 35 -11.31 9.21 7.05
C ILE A 35 -9.88 8.88 6.61
N ILE A 36 -9.00 9.89 6.57
CA ILE A 36 -7.59 9.70 6.22
C ILE A 36 -6.90 8.74 7.20
N LYS A 37 -7.16 8.88 8.50
CA LYS A 37 -6.66 7.95 9.53
C LYS A 37 -7.26 6.55 9.39
N GLY A 38 -8.55 6.44 9.06
CA GLY A 38 -9.21 5.16 8.79
C GLY A 38 -8.56 4.42 7.62
N VAL A 39 -8.34 5.12 6.51
CA VAL A 39 -7.65 4.56 5.33
C VAL A 39 -6.21 4.17 5.67
N ALA A 40 -5.48 5.02 6.40
CA ALA A 40 -4.13 4.67 6.86
C ALA A 40 -4.14 3.40 7.72
N GLY A 41 -5.13 3.24 8.61
CA GLY A 41 -5.32 2.03 9.42
C GLY A 41 -5.59 0.79 8.58
N LEU A 42 -6.44 0.90 7.55
CA LEU A 42 -6.73 -0.20 6.62
C LEU A 42 -5.51 -0.61 5.78
N VAL A 43 -4.74 0.38 5.29
CA VAL A 43 -3.50 0.12 4.55
C VAL A 43 -2.45 -0.51 5.47
N PHE A 44 -2.39 -0.06 6.73
CA PHE A 44 -1.47 -0.63 7.72
C PHE A 44 -1.83 -2.08 8.05
N SER A 45 -3.10 -2.36 8.35
CA SER A 45 -3.55 -3.72 8.66
C SER A 45 -3.40 -4.65 7.46
N GLY A 46 -3.69 -4.18 6.24
CA GLY A 46 -3.44 -4.91 5.01
C GLY A 46 -1.95 -5.23 4.79
N GLY A 47 -1.07 -4.25 5.01
CA GLY A 47 0.38 -4.46 4.95
C GLY A 47 0.88 -5.45 5.99
N LEU A 48 0.36 -5.37 7.22
CA LEU A 48 0.70 -6.27 8.31
C LEU A 48 0.25 -7.71 8.02
N TRP A 49 -0.94 -7.87 7.47
CA TRP A 49 -1.44 -9.17 7.00
C TRP A 49 -0.55 -9.74 5.89
N ASN A 50 -0.15 -8.91 4.92
CA ASN A 50 0.72 -9.35 3.81
C ASN A 50 2.10 -9.83 4.30
N VAL A 51 2.69 -9.13 5.28
CA VAL A 51 4.02 -9.46 5.82
C VAL A 51 3.96 -10.60 6.84
N LEU A 52 3.14 -10.48 7.88
CA LEU A 52 3.14 -11.42 9.00
C LEU A 52 2.42 -12.72 8.70
N TRP A 53 1.33 -12.66 7.93
CA TRP A 53 0.53 -13.84 7.64
C TRP A 53 0.96 -14.47 6.31
N TYR A 54 0.81 -13.73 5.21
CA TYR A 54 0.98 -14.33 3.88
C TYR A 54 2.44 -14.60 3.54
N ALA A 55 3.32 -13.61 3.71
CA ALA A 55 4.73 -13.78 3.40
C ALA A 55 5.36 -14.87 4.28
N SER A 56 5.11 -14.86 5.59
CA SER A 56 5.61 -15.87 6.54
C SER A 56 5.30 -17.32 6.11
N GLN A 57 4.12 -17.55 5.53
CA GLN A 57 3.69 -18.88 5.06
C GLN A 57 4.27 -19.28 3.70
N HIS A 58 4.71 -18.32 2.88
CA HIS A 58 5.16 -18.54 1.51
C HIS A 58 6.57 -17.95 1.25
N LEU A 59 7.40 -17.83 2.30
CA LEU A 59 8.77 -17.32 2.18
C LEU A 59 9.57 -18.18 1.20
N GLY A 60 10.18 -17.54 0.21
CA GLY A 60 10.92 -18.21 -0.87
C GLY A 60 10.12 -18.44 -2.15
N GLU A 61 8.79 -18.32 -2.10
CA GLU A 61 7.97 -18.31 -3.31
C GLU A 61 7.89 -16.91 -3.92
N ARG A 62 7.65 -16.86 -5.24
CA ARG A 62 7.51 -15.59 -5.97
C ARG A 62 6.41 -14.70 -5.36
N TRP A 63 5.29 -15.30 -4.95
CA TRP A 63 4.16 -14.59 -4.35
C TRP A 63 4.40 -14.18 -2.90
N GLY A 64 5.07 -15.01 -2.10
CA GLY A 64 5.45 -14.64 -0.75
C GLY A 64 6.44 -13.47 -0.71
N ASN A 65 7.44 -13.47 -1.60
CA ASN A 65 8.38 -12.35 -1.72
C ASN A 65 7.68 -11.06 -2.21
N ALA A 66 6.75 -11.18 -3.15
CA ALA A 66 5.94 -10.04 -3.61
C ALA A 66 5.05 -9.49 -2.48
N ALA A 67 4.45 -10.36 -1.66
CA ALA A 67 3.66 -9.96 -0.50
C ALA A 67 4.51 -9.29 0.59
N LEU A 68 5.74 -9.76 0.81
CA LEU A 68 6.67 -9.15 1.76
C LEU A 68 7.07 -7.74 1.31
N MET A 69 7.46 -7.59 0.04
CA MET A 69 7.84 -6.29 -0.52
C MET A 69 6.66 -5.32 -0.55
N SER A 70 5.52 -5.74 -1.08
CA SER A 70 4.32 -4.90 -1.18
C SER A 70 3.72 -4.57 0.19
N GLY A 71 3.69 -5.51 1.13
CA GLY A 71 3.26 -5.27 2.50
C GLY A 71 4.18 -4.32 3.26
N SER A 72 5.50 -4.44 3.07
CA SER A 72 6.46 -3.46 3.62
C SER A 72 6.22 -2.05 3.05
N LEU A 73 5.98 -1.96 1.74
CA LEU A 73 5.63 -0.69 1.09
C LEU A 73 4.30 -0.12 1.63
N MET A 74 3.29 -0.96 1.87
CA MET A 74 2.02 -0.53 2.47
C MET A 74 2.21 0.02 3.88
N LEU A 75 3.02 -0.64 4.73
CA LEU A 75 3.31 -0.15 6.08
C LEU A 75 3.97 1.24 6.05
N ILE A 76 4.98 1.42 5.19
CA ILE A 76 5.64 2.72 5.01
C ILE A 76 4.64 3.77 4.49
N THR A 77 3.76 3.36 3.57
CA THR A 77 2.72 4.21 2.97
C THR A 77 1.69 4.66 4.00
N ALA A 78 1.26 3.77 4.90
CA ALA A 78 0.37 4.11 6.00
C ALA A 78 0.99 5.13 6.97
N ILE A 79 2.31 5.05 7.21
CA ILE A 79 3.03 6.06 8.01
C ILE A 79 3.10 7.39 7.26
N PHE A 80 3.33 7.40 5.94
CA PHE A 80 3.27 8.65 5.14
C PHE A 80 1.91 9.33 5.18
N ILE A 81 0.82 8.57 5.27
CA ILE A 81 -0.57 9.08 5.33
C ILE A 81 -0.88 9.59 6.74
N SER A 82 -0.51 8.84 7.78
CA SER A 82 -0.90 9.15 9.17
C SER A 82 0.05 10.12 9.89
N HIS A 83 1.36 9.99 9.71
CA HIS A 83 2.38 10.74 10.44
C HIS A 83 3.60 11.08 9.56
N PRO A 84 3.43 11.93 8.53
CA PRO A 84 4.53 12.28 7.63
C PRO A 84 5.73 12.93 8.35
N HIS A 85 5.51 13.57 9.51
CA HIS A 85 6.56 14.22 10.30
C HIS A 85 7.48 13.26 11.07
N LYS A 86 7.09 11.98 11.24
CA LYS A 86 7.91 10.98 11.94
C LYS A 86 8.92 10.29 11.04
N LEU A 87 8.90 10.57 9.74
CA LEU A 87 9.73 9.88 8.76
C LEU A 87 10.99 10.68 8.45
N PRO A 88 12.13 9.98 8.24
CA PRO A 88 13.38 10.66 7.90
C PRO A 88 13.24 11.38 6.55
N PRO A 89 13.95 12.50 6.35
CA PRO A 89 13.84 13.33 5.15
C PRO A 89 14.16 12.56 3.86
N ILE A 90 15.04 11.55 3.94
CA ILE A 90 15.33 10.65 2.82
C ILE A 90 14.06 9.90 2.37
N LEU A 91 13.29 9.32 3.30
CA LEU A 91 12.06 8.59 3.00
C LEU A 91 11.02 9.52 2.35
N LEU A 92 10.89 10.75 2.86
CA LEU A 92 10.00 11.75 2.28
C LEU A 92 10.37 12.12 0.84
N LYS A 93 11.68 12.16 0.52
CA LYS A 93 12.17 12.46 -0.83
C LYS A 93 11.94 11.31 -1.81
N ILE A 94 12.08 10.05 -1.36
CA ILE A 94 11.80 8.85 -2.18
C ILE A 94 10.32 8.43 -2.16
N ARG A 95 9.45 9.13 -1.43
CA ARG A 95 8.00 8.90 -1.42
C ARG A 95 7.38 8.63 -2.80
N PRO A 96 7.59 9.47 -3.84
CA PRO A 96 6.99 9.21 -5.15
C PRO A 96 7.45 7.86 -5.74
N LEU A 97 8.70 7.46 -5.51
CA LEU A 97 9.22 6.17 -5.93
C LEU A 97 8.54 5.02 -5.18
N LEU A 98 8.36 5.14 -3.86
CA LEU A 98 7.68 4.13 -3.04
C LEU A 98 6.21 3.96 -3.44
N VAL A 99 5.53 5.08 -3.69
CA VAL A 99 4.14 5.09 -4.16
C VAL A 99 4.03 4.47 -5.56
N LEU A 100 4.98 4.76 -6.45
CA LEU A 100 5.04 4.16 -7.79
C LEU A 100 5.30 2.66 -7.72
N ALA A 101 6.20 2.22 -6.85
CA ALA A 101 6.45 0.80 -6.60
C ALA A 101 5.18 0.10 -6.07
N LEU A 102 4.48 0.71 -5.11
CA LEU A 102 3.23 0.19 -4.58
C LEU A 102 2.14 0.10 -5.66
N PHE A 103 2.07 1.09 -6.55
CA PHE A 103 1.17 1.08 -7.70
C PHE A 103 1.52 -0.05 -8.69
N ALA A 104 2.80 -0.27 -8.96
CA ALA A 104 3.24 -1.39 -9.80
C ALA A 104 2.84 -2.75 -9.19
N PHE A 105 2.98 -2.92 -7.87
CA PHE A 105 2.50 -4.13 -7.19
C PHE A 105 0.97 -4.26 -7.26
N SER A 106 0.22 -3.17 -7.08
CA SER A 106 -1.24 -3.17 -7.25
C SER A 106 -1.65 -3.63 -8.65
N LEU A 107 -0.95 -3.17 -9.69
CA LEU A 107 -1.21 -3.58 -11.07
C LEU A 107 -0.81 -5.03 -11.32
N LEU A 108 0.32 -5.48 -10.77
CA LEU A 108 0.77 -6.87 -10.88
C LEU A 108 -0.29 -7.81 -10.30
N TYR A 109 -0.77 -7.52 -9.08
CA TYR A 109 -1.86 -8.28 -8.47
C TYR A 109 -3.15 -8.23 -9.31
N GLY A 110 -3.54 -7.04 -9.81
CA GLY A 110 -4.73 -6.89 -10.64
C GLY A 110 -4.67 -7.67 -11.96
N ILE A 111 -3.55 -7.60 -12.68
CA ILE A 111 -3.34 -8.29 -13.95
C ILE A 111 -3.33 -9.80 -13.74
N THR A 112 -2.67 -10.29 -12.68
CA THR A 112 -2.67 -11.72 -12.38
C THR A 112 -4.08 -12.22 -12.10
N ILE A 113 -4.89 -11.48 -11.34
CA ILE A 113 -6.28 -11.85 -11.07
C ILE A 113 -7.11 -11.87 -12.35
N TYR A 114 -6.92 -10.88 -13.25
CA TYR A 114 -7.64 -10.84 -14.52
C TYR A 114 -7.27 -11.99 -15.47
N ARG A 115 -6.04 -12.52 -15.35
CA ARG A 115 -5.54 -13.63 -16.17
C ARG A 115 -5.83 -15.02 -15.60
N MET A 116 -6.36 -15.11 -14.38
CA MET A 116 -6.76 -16.36 -13.71
C MET A 116 -8.24 -16.64 -13.95
#